data_AF-A0A527ZB97-F1
#
_entry.id   AF-A0A527ZB97-F1
#
_cell.length_a   1.000
_cell.length_b   1.000
_cell.length_c   1.000
_cell.angle_alpha   90.00
_cell.angle_beta   90.00
_cell.angle_gamma   90.00
#
_symmetry.space_group_name_H-M   'P 1'
#
loop_
_entity.id
_entity.type
_entity.pdbx_description
1 polymer ?
#
loop_
_entity_poly.entity_id
_entity_poly.type
_entity_poly.pdbx_seq_one_letter_code
_entity_poly.pdbx_strand_id
1 'polypeptide(L)'
;EPFGLAVAGHESGLSAEIYVSFHGALFLQSVRSHDKRRVMELAQVDFRRRAELYGIPVNYRPFAIDDIRTAIAEGKLVLVLISGFLMFGKKVPHWVLAIGDDGDHILIHDPWVEDERQETILDAANIPVPYGIFMNMAQFGRDGLRAAIILGKR
;
A
#
# COMPACT_ATOMS: atom_id res chain seq x y z
N GLU A 1 -1.97 -6.17 -3.51
CA GLU A 1 -2.01 -5.48 -4.81
C GLU A 1 -3.06 -4.37 -4.69
N PRO A 2 -2.81 -3.15 -5.21
CA PRO A 2 -3.61 -1.97 -4.85
C PRO A 2 -5.11 -2.09 -5.17
N PHE A 3 -5.47 -2.65 -6.33
CA PHE A 3 -6.88 -2.78 -6.71
C PHE A 3 -7.63 -3.77 -5.81
N GLY A 4 -7.02 -4.92 -5.51
CA GLY A 4 -7.62 -5.89 -4.60
C GLY A 4 -7.83 -5.35 -3.19
N LEU A 5 -6.90 -4.56 -2.67
CA LEU A 5 -7.02 -3.91 -1.36
C LEU A 5 -8.13 -2.86 -1.33
N ALA A 6 -8.21 -2.01 -2.35
CA ALA A 6 -9.25 -0.99 -2.46
C ALA A 6 -10.65 -1.61 -2.62
N VAL A 7 -10.75 -2.67 -3.43
CA VAL A 7 -11.98 -3.46 -3.58
C VAL A 7 -12.42 -4.05 -2.24
N ALA A 8 -11.51 -4.68 -1.50
CA ALA A 8 -11.83 -5.24 -0.18
C ALA A 8 -12.29 -4.15 0.82
N GLY A 9 -11.64 -2.99 0.83
CA GLY A 9 -12.09 -1.83 1.62
C GLY A 9 -13.49 -1.35 1.22
N HIS A 10 -13.76 -1.28 -0.08
CA HIS A 10 -15.06 -0.94 -0.63
C HIS A 10 -16.14 -2.01 -0.39
N GLU A 11 -15.80 -3.28 -0.21
CA GLU A 11 -16.80 -4.27 0.19
C GLU A 11 -17.07 -4.25 1.69
N SER A 12 -16.11 -3.73 2.46
CA SER A 12 -16.17 -3.68 3.92
C SER A 12 -16.80 -2.39 4.48
N GLY A 13 -17.44 -1.57 3.64
CA GLY A 13 -18.13 -0.35 4.10
C GLY A 13 -17.31 0.95 4.01
N LEU A 14 -16.04 0.92 3.60
CA LEU A 14 -15.19 2.13 3.47
C LEU A 14 -15.26 2.77 2.07
N SER A 15 -15.02 4.08 1.98
CA SER A 15 -14.65 4.71 0.71
C SER A 15 -13.20 4.37 0.39
N ALA A 16 -12.87 4.27 -0.89
CA ALA A 16 -11.53 3.92 -1.34
C ALA A 16 -11.13 4.76 -2.56
N GLU A 17 -9.87 5.15 -2.63
CA GLU A 17 -9.24 5.80 -3.78
C GLU A 17 -7.84 5.21 -3.99
N ILE A 18 -7.48 4.94 -5.24
CA ILE A 18 -6.23 4.27 -5.60
C ILE A 18 -5.26 5.27 -6.19
N TYR A 19 -4.01 5.24 -5.73
CA TYR A 19 -2.85 5.83 -6.39
C TYR A 19 -1.94 4.71 -6.88
N VAL A 20 -1.58 4.71 -8.16
CA VAL A 20 -0.68 3.71 -8.72
C VAL A 20 0.13 4.29 -9.87
N SER A 21 1.45 4.18 -9.80
CA SER A 21 2.37 4.76 -10.79
C SER A 21 2.52 3.94 -12.08
N PHE A 22 1.99 2.71 -12.12
CA PHE A 22 2.14 1.80 -13.25
C PHE A 22 0.81 1.30 -13.77
N HIS A 23 0.76 1.12 -15.09
CA HIS A 23 -0.33 0.43 -15.78
C HIS A 23 -0.03 -1.07 -15.88
N GLY A 24 -1.08 -1.88 -16.00
CA GLY A 24 -0.96 -3.31 -16.22
C GLY A 24 -0.64 -4.13 -14.97
N ALA A 25 -0.20 -5.37 -15.18
CA ALA A 25 -0.09 -6.33 -14.10
C ALA A 25 1.13 -6.07 -13.19
N LEU A 26 0.90 -6.07 -11.88
CA LEU A 26 1.86 -5.74 -10.84
C LEU A 26 2.44 -7.01 -10.20
N PHE A 27 3.63 -6.91 -9.62
CA PHE A 27 4.29 -7.97 -8.84
C PHE A 27 4.61 -9.28 -9.59
N LEU A 28 4.56 -9.29 -10.93
CA LEU A 28 4.80 -10.51 -11.71
C LEU A 28 6.27 -10.78 -12.03
N GLN A 29 7.14 -9.76 -11.95
CA GLN A 29 8.53 -9.84 -12.43
C GLN A 29 9.39 -10.89 -11.70
N SER A 30 9.04 -11.22 -10.45
CA SER A 30 9.75 -12.23 -9.64
C SER A 30 9.09 -13.61 -9.65
N VAL A 31 7.96 -13.78 -10.36
CA VAL A 31 7.16 -15.01 -10.35
C VAL A 31 7.66 -15.95 -11.45
N ARG A 32 8.37 -17.02 -11.05
CA ARG A 32 8.96 -17.99 -11.99
C ARG A 32 8.00 -19.07 -12.49
N SER A 33 7.00 -19.43 -11.70
CA SER A 33 5.98 -20.42 -12.10
C SER A 33 4.96 -19.77 -13.02
N HIS A 34 4.79 -20.35 -14.21
CA HIS A 34 3.82 -19.89 -15.20
C HIS A 34 2.38 -19.95 -14.66
N ASP A 35 2.01 -21.05 -14.00
CA ASP A 35 0.66 -21.21 -13.42
C ASP A 35 0.40 -20.18 -12.32
N LYS A 36 1.37 -19.97 -11.42
CA LYS A 36 1.25 -18.94 -10.38
C LYS A 36 1.11 -17.55 -10.99
N ARG A 37 1.88 -17.25 -12.04
CA ARG A 37 1.79 -15.98 -12.75
C ARG A 37 0.41 -15.78 -13.38
N ARG A 38 -0.12 -16.83 -14.02
CA ARG A 38 -1.45 -16.80 -14.64
C ARG A 38 -2.57 -16.55 -13.63
N VAL A 39 -2.51 -17.20 -12.46
CA VAL A 39 -3.47 -16.97 -11.37
C VAL A 39 -3.41 -15.52 -10.88
N MET A 40 -2.21 -14.98 -10.68
CA MET A 40 -2.04 -13.58 -10.25
C MET A 40 -2.56 -12.59 -11.29
N GLU A 41 -2.33 -12.83 -12.58
CA GLU A 41 -2.87 -12.01 -13.68
C GLU A 41 -4.39 -12.03 -13.68
N LEU A 42 -5.01 -13.20 -13.60
CA LEU A 42 -6.47 -13.36 -13.58
C LEU A 42 -7.10 -12.64 -12.39
N ALA A 43 -6.52 -12.79 -11.19
CA ALA A 43 -6.99 -12.09 -10.00
C ALA A 43 -6.92 -10.56 -10.17
N GLN A 44 -5.82 -10.04 -10.75
CA GLN A 44 -5.68 -8.61 -10.98
C GLN A 44 -6.66 -8.06 -12.02
N VAL A 45 -6.97 -8.84 -13.05
CA VAL A 45 -8.01 -8.48 -14.02
C VAL A 45 -9.37 -8.37 -13.33
N ASP A 46 -9.71 -9.33 -12.47
CA ASP A 46 -10.96 -9.29 -11.69
C ASP A 46 -11.03 -8.06 -10.77
N PHE A 47 -9.98 -7.79 -10.00
CA PHE A 47 -9.94 -6.64 -9.10
C PHE A 47 -10.09 -5.30 -9.84
N ARG A 48 -9.45 -5.15 -11.01
CA ARG A 48 -9.60 -3.94 -11.84
C ARG A 48 -11.02 -3.77 -12.33
N ARG A 49 -11.63 -4.84 -12.84
CA ARG A 49 -13.03 -4.83 -13.29
C ARG A 49 -13.99 -4.44 -12.16
N ARG A 50 -13.76 -4.95 -10.95
CA ARG A 50 -14.58 -4.63 -9.77
C ARG A 50 -14.37 -3.21 -9.29
N ALA A 51 -13.13 -2.72 -9.27
CA ALA A 51 -12.84 -1.32 -8.95
C ALA A 51 -13.57 -0.35 -9.91
N GLU A 52 -13.55 -0.66 -11.21
CA GLU A 52 -14.31 0.09 -12.22
C GLU A 52 -15.82 0.01 -11.99
N LEU A 53 -16.36 -1.19 -11.75
CA LEU A 53 -17.79 -1.40 -11.47
C LEU A 53 -18.27 -0.63 -10.23
N TYR A 54 -17.44 -0.56 -9.19
CA TYR A 54 -17.73 0.18 -7.96
C TYR A 54 -17.47 1.69 -8.07
N GLY A 55 -16.92 2.15 -9.20
CA GLY A 55 -16.56 3.55 -9.39
C GLY A 55 -15.46 4.04 -8.44
N ILE A 56 -14.55 3.14 -8.01
CA ILE A 56 -13.40 3.51 -7.17
C ILE A 56 -12.46 4.41 -7.99
N PRO A 57 -12.18 5.65 -7.55
CA PRO A 57 -11.28 6.53 -8.28
C PRO A 57 -9.86 5.97 -8.35
N VAL A 58 -9.23 6.09 -9.52
CA VAL A 58 -7.87 5.60 -9.77
C VAL A 58 -7.01 6.70 -10.38
N ASN A 59 -5.98 7.10 -9.64
CA ASN A 59 -4.98 8.05 -10.07
C ASN A 59 -3.74 7.31 -10.58
N TYR A 60 -3.56 7.29 -11.89
CA TYR A 60 -2.39 6.67 -12.53
C TYR A 60 -1.16 7.58 -12.49
N ARG A 61 -0.67 7.87 -11.28
CA ARG A 61 0.55 8.63 -11.01
C ARG A 61 1.21 8.13 -9.72
N PRO A 62 2.52 8.36 -9.52
CA PRO A 62 3.09 8.24 -8.18
C PRO A 62 2.41 9.23 -7.24
N PHE A 63 2.12 8.78 -6.02
CA PHE A 63 1.72 9.70 -4.96
C PHE A 63 2.93 10.51 -4.46
N ALA A 64 2.66 11.72 -4.00
CA ALA A 64 3.55 12.58 -3.26
C ALA A 64 3.25 12.48 -1.76
N ILE A 65 4.16 13.02 -0.93
CA ILE A 65 3.94 13.06 0.52
C ILE A 65 2.67 13.85 0.88
N ASP A 66 2.40 14.93 0.15
CA ASP A 66 1.24 15.78 0.41
C ASP A 66 -0.09 15.05 0.15
N ASP A 67 -0.15 14.09 -0.77
CA ASP A 67 -1.36 13.27 -0.96
C ASP A 67 -1.72 12.50 0.32
N ILE A 68 -0.71 11.99 1.02
CA ILE A 68 -0.87 11.24 2.27
C ILE A 68 -1.24 12.19 3.40
N ARG A 69 -0.53 13.31 3.51
CA ARG A 69 -0.76 14.31 4.56
C ARG A 69 -2.16 14.90 4.46
N THR A 70 -2.59 15.27 3.25
CA THR A 70 -3.96 15.76 3.02
C THR A 70 -5.00 14.71 3.40
N ALA A 71 -4.81 13.44 3.01
CA ALA A 71 -5.72 12.37 3.40
C ALA A 71 -5.84 12.22 4.92
N ILE A 72 -4.71 12.21 5.63
CA ILE A 72 -4.67 12.10 7.08
C ILE A 72 -5.36 13.30 7.74
N ALA A 73 -5.10 14.52 7.25
CA ALA A 73 -5.75 15.74 7.75
C ALA A 73 -7.28 15.73 7.56
N GLU A 74 -7.77 15.02 6.54
CA GLU A 74 -9.20 14.79 6.30
C GLU A 74 -9.79 13.64 7.15
N GLY A 75 -9.02 13.06 8.08
CA GLY A 75 -9.44 11.95 8.92
C GLY A 75 -9.51 10.60 8.18
N LYS A 76 -8.81 10.49 7.05
CA LYS A 76 -8.69 9.24 6.28
C LYS A 76 -7.42 8.50 6.68
N LEU A 77 -7.35 7.22 6.32
CA LEU A 77 -6.18 6.37 6.51
C LEU A 77 -5.57 6.06 5.15
N VAL A 78 -4.26 5.77 5.10
CA VAL A 78 -3.60 5.45 3.83
C VAL A 78 -2.82 4.15 3.93
N LEU A 79 -3.20 3.14 3.15
CA LEU A 79 -2.38 1.95 2.94
C LEU A 79 -1.30 2.27 1.92
N VAL A 80 -0.03 2.06 2.28
CA VAL A 80 1.11 2.41 1.44
C VAL A 80 1.99 1.21 1.16
N LEU A 81 2.31 1.00 -0.11
CA LEU A 81 3.24 -0.03 -0.55
C LEU A 81 4.67 0.42 -0.21
N ILE A 82 5.37 -0.39 0.57
CA ILE A 82 6.78 -0.18 0.90
C ILE A 82 7.64 -1.37 0.43
N SER A 83 8.93 -1.12 0.22
CA SER A 83 9.90 -2.20 0.08
C SER A 83 10.26 -2.73 1.46
N GLY A 84 9.86 -3.97 1.77
CA GLY A 84 10.23 -4.66 3.00
C GLY A 84 11.71 -5.06 3.10
N PHE A 85 12.61 -4.48 2.31
CA PHE A 85 14.04 -4.84 2.31
C PHE A 85 14.72 -4.56 3.66
N LEU A 86 14.33 -3.47 4.34
CA LEU A 86 14.82 -3.12 5.67
C LEU A 86 14.31 -4.08 6.76
N MET A 87 13.13 -4.68 6.59
CA MET A 87 12.47 -5.52 7.60
C MET A 87 12.78 -7.02 7.40
N PHE A 88 12.69 -7.52 6.18
CA PHE A 88 12.69 -8.97 5.90
C PHE A 88 13.97 -9.48 5.24
N GLY A 89 14.96 -8.60 4.96
CA GLY A 89 16.16 -8.95 4.19
C GLY A 89 15.88 -9.47 2.76
N LYS A 90 14.62 -9.42 2.32
CA LYS A 90 14.10 -9.92 1.04
C LYS A 90 13.19 -8.86 0.43
N LYS A 91 13.28 -8.69 -0.90
CA LYS A 91 12.44 -7.73 -1.65
C LYS A 91 11.04 -8.31 -1.89
N VAL A 92 10.23 -8.35 -0.83
CA VAL A 92 8.81 -8.72 -0.87
C VAL A 92 7.98 -7.43 -0.78
N PRO A 93 6.88 -7.29 -1.57
CA PRO A 93 6.01 -6.13 -1.45
C PRO A 93 5.28 -6.19 -0.10
N HIS A 94 5.34 -5.09 0.66
CA HIS A 94 4.73 -5.01 1.99
C HIS A 94 3.83 -3.78 2.09
N TRP A 95 2.76 -3.87 2.89
CA TRP A 95 1.78 -2.80 3.04
C TRP A 95 1.73 -2.36 4.50
N VAL A 96 1.95 -1.07 4.73
CA VAL A 96 1.81 -0.44 6.04
C VAL A 96 0.68 0.57 6.00
N LEU A 97 0.14 0.90 7.17
CA LEU A 97 -0.92 1.89 7.32
C LEU A 97 -0.32 3.21 7.83
N ALA A 98 -0.40 4.27 7.04
CA ALA A 98 -0.15 5.62 7.52
C ALA A 98 -1.42 6.15 8.21
N ILE A 99 -1.26 6.56 9.47
CA ILE A 99 -2.36 6.90 10.38
C ILE A 99 -2.26 8.30 11.00
N GLY A 100 -1.10 8.96 10.85
CA GLY A 100 -0.86 10.27 11.43
C GLY A 100 0.24 11.04 10.73
N ASP A 101 0.21 12.36 10.89
CA ASP A 101 1.22 13.30 10.44
C ASP A 101 1.48 14.28 11.60
N ASP A 102 2.73 14.42 12.03
CA ASP A 102 3.13 15.35 13.11
C ASP A 102 3.82 16.63 12.59
N GLY A 103 3.94 16.77 11.26
CA GLY A 103 4.59 17.91 10.60
C GLY A 103 6.01 17.61 10.09
N ASP A 104 6.66 16.56 10.60
CA ASP A 104 7.99 16.11 10.17
C ASP A 104 8.05 14.59 9.87
N HIS A 105 7.08 13.83 10.39
CA HIS A 105 7.01 12.38 10.31
C HIS A 105 5.62 11.91 9.89
N ILE A 106 5.58 10.78 9.17
CA ILE A 106 4.39 9.97 9.03
C ILE A 106 4.41 8.90 10.13
N LEU A 107 3.32 8.83 10.90
CA LEU A 107 3.11 7.74 11.84
C LEU A 107 2.58 6.53 11.07
N ILE A 108 3.35 5.45 11.07
CA ILE A 108 2.94 4.19 10.44
C ILE A 108 2.57 3.14 11.47
N HIS A 109 1.64 2.27 11.08
CA HIS A 109 1.33 1.03 11.78
C HIS A 109 1.58 -0.14 10.83
N ASP A 110 2.39 -1.10 11.27
CA ASP A 110 2.65 -2.33 10.55
C ASP A 110 1.77 -3.45 11.15
N PRO A 111 0.88 -4.10 10.38
CA PRO A 111 0.10 -5.22 10.89
C PRO A 111 0.95 -6.48 11.14
N TRP A 112 2.21 -6.50 10.70
CA TRP A 112 3.12 -7.63 10.90
C TRP A 112 3.80 -7.56 12.26
N VAL A 113 3.62 -8.60 13.09
CA VAL A 113 4.37 -8.82 14.33
C VAL A 113 5.29 -10.02 14.08
N GLU A 114 6.61 -9.85 14.19
CA GLU A 114 7.56 -10.95 14.01
C GLU A 114 7.64 -11.77 15.32
N ASP A 115 7.05 -12.97 15.32
CA ASP A 115 6.96 -13.88 16.49
C ASP A 115 8.35 -14.27 17.07
N GLU A 116 9.42 -14.17 16.27
CA GLU A 116 10.76 -14.67 16.63
C GLU A 116 11.64 -13.65 17.38
N ARG A 117 11.27 -12.37 17.45
CA ARG A 117 12.14 -11.30 18.01
C ARG A 117 11.73 -10.72 19.37
N GLN A 118 10.71 -11.26 20.02
CA GLN A 118 10.08 -10.62 21.19
C GLN A 118 9.63 -9.16 20.89
N GLU A 119 9.32 -8.84 19.63
CA GLU A 119 8.73 -7.55 19.27
C GLU A 119 7.27 -7.55 19.75
N THR A 120 6.92 -6.57 20.58
CA THR A 120 5.57 -6.44 21.14
C THR A 120 4.66 -5.79 20.09
N ILE A 121 3.35 -6.02 20.16
CA ILE A 121 2.34 -5.29 19.32
C ILE A 121 2.51 -3.76 19.41
N LEU A 122 3.04 -3.27 20.54
CA LEU A 122 3.35 -1.86 20.77
C LEU A 122 4.56 -1.35 19.97
N ASP A 123 5.50 -2.21 19.60
CA ASP A 123 6.70 -1.84 18.83
C ASP A 123 6.41 -1.69 17.33
N ALA A 124 5.31 -2.29 16.84
CA ALA A 124 4.84 -2.22 15.45
C ALA A 124 3.76 -1.13 15.21
N ALA A 125 3.38 -0.38 16.25
CA ALA A 125 2.35 0.64 16.22
C ALA A 125 2.93 2.05 16.42
N ASN A 126 2.42 3.04 15.67
CA ASN A 126 2.80 4.45 15.77
C ASN A 126 4.30 4.74 15.58
N ILE A 127 4.95 4.06 14.62
CA ILE A 127 6.37 4.30 14.31
C ILE A 127 6.47 5.64 13.56
N PRO A 128 7.14 6.66 14.12
CA PRO A 128 7.36 7.91 13.39
C PRO A 128 8.47 7.72 12.36
N VAL A 129 8.15 7.96 11.09
CA VAL A 129 9.11 7.88 9.98
C VAL A 129 9.26 9.24 9.32
N PRO A 130 10.46 9.84 9.30
CA PRO A 130 10.70 11.12 8.64
C PRO A 130 10.28 11.08 7.18
N TYR A 131 9.69 12.15 6.65
CA TYR A 131 9.14 12.18 5.29
C TYR A 131 10.09 11.65 4.21
N GLY A 132 11.36 12.08 4.25
CA GLY A 132 12.37 11.65 3.27
C GLY A 132 12.63 10.13 3.31
N ILE A 133 12.67 9.55 4.51
CA ILE A 133 12.85 8.11 4.72
C ILE A 133 11.60 7.37 4.27
N PHE A 134 10.42 7.85 4.67
CA PHE A 134 9.14 7.28 4.31
C PHE A 134 8.99 7.21 2.78
N MET A 135 9.22 8.31 2.07
CA MET A 135 9.11 8.35 0.61
C MET A 135 10.20 7.55 -0.11
N ASN A 136 11.35 7.31 0.52
CA ASN A 136 12.38 6.42 0.00
C ASN A 136 11.96 4.94 0.12
N MET A 137 11.31 4.58 1.24
CA MET A 137 10.80 3.24 1.48
C MET A 137 9.53 2.94 0.66
N ALA A 138 8.72 3.95 0.37
CA ALA A 138 7.41 3.84 -0.26
C ALA A 138 7.46 3.66 -1.79
N GLN A 139 8.28 2.71 -2.22
CA GLN A 139 8.45 2.27 -3.59
C GLN A 139 8.92 0.81 -3.63
N PHE A 140 8.57 0.07 -4.67
CA PHE A 140 8.87 -1.36 -4.80
C PHE A 140 9.44 -1.73 -6.17
N GLY A 141 10.34 -2.71 -6.19
CA GLY A 141 10.91 -3.25 -7.44
C GLY A 141 11.99 -2.35 -8.05
N ARG A 142 12.49 -2.75 -9.22
CA ARG A 142 13.54 -2.00 -9.95
C ARG A 142 13.02 -0.71 -10.55
N ASP A 143 11.76 -0.71 -10.96
CA ASP A 143 11.15 0.41 -11.66
C ASP A 143 10.54 1.46 -10.70
N GLY A 144 10.68 1.27 -9.38
CA GLY A 144 10.20 2.20 -8.38
C GLY A 144 8.68 2.31 -8.32
N LEU A 145 7.97 1.17 -8.40
CA LEU A 145 6.52 1.12 -8.28
C LEU A 145 6.06 1.76 -6.97
N ARG A 146 5.33 2.86 -7.07
CA ARG A 146 4.57 3.47 -5.97
C ARG A 146 3.10 3.15 -6.09
N ALA A 147 2.51 2.72 -4.99
CA ALA A 147 1.08 2.50 -4.88
C ALA A 147 0.60 2.85 -3.46
N ALA A 148 -0.59 3.45 -3.37
CA ALA A 148 -1.27 3.74 -2.12
C ALA A 148 -2.79 3.59 -2.30
N ILE A 149 -3.49 3.29 -1.20
CA ILE A 149 -4.96 3.29 -1.15
C ILE A 149 -5.36 4.24 -0.02
N ILE A 150 -6.11 5.28 -0.35
CA ILE A 150 -6.74 6.14 0.65
C ILE A 150 -8.08 5.51 1.03
N LEU A 151 -8.31 5.34 2.33
CA LEU A 151 -9.51 4.76 2.91
C LEU A 151 -10.21 5.78 3.82
N GLY A 152 -11.52 5.94 3.65
CA GLY A 152 -12.31 6.87 4.45
C GLY A 152 -13.68 6.33 4.81
N LYS A 153 -14.44 7.15 5.53
CA LYS A 153 -15.87 6.88 5.78
C LYS A 153 -16.66 7.03 4.47
N ARG A 154 -17.73 6.24 4.33
CA ARG A 154 -18.75 6.40 3.29
C ARG A 154 -19.95 7.19 3.80
#